data_AF-A0A948ZNP0-F1
#
_entry.id   AF-A0A948ZNP0-F1
#
_cell.length_a   1.000
_cell.length_b   1.000
_cell.length_c   1.000
_cell.angle_alpha   90.00
_cell.angle_beta   90.00
_cell.angle_gamma   90.00
#
_symmetry.space_group_name_H-M   'P 1'
#
loop_
_entity.id
_entity.type
_entity.pdbx_description
1 polymer ?
#
loop_
_entity_poly.entity_id
_entity_poly.type
_entity_poly.pdbx_seq_one_letter_code
_entity_poly.pdbx_strand_id
1 'polypeptide(L)'
;MQKKYPYFLIVFLWFILNANQCLALEVSLPGLPGKPSLTDYRNYLFGFLIGLGGALAVLSLIIGAIRYLTSAGNPEAMGDAKSRIFGSIFGLVLLLSSWVIIQTINPRLISVTITDLKGQGVFLAGQSEGKEILTSCPVQVNDTADISEEFNEIFYKCEVDPETPIGGGTWRPLWVRKFNEKNFGNWIDGTFEVLGCNDRKEFRDAASFIVNFEESGTFLYTDTGCNKMPSLPITLSQKQIDEAYIKKAKAFKFIPVRGLVGDDKTSYSAIFHSDMDFRGKCSPLSKEIKQQEICHRIDIKDVSSITVFILNFVWETSGDGVTFYSQPFGWQVGKKAGYKNIKPTDILTMNEFDPKKLVFSYEDISLPAEEKALCKTFFDCPYSIRIKGKYLVVLYTDDGSCETFFQDVPNLSISWVLNPEQNRKLSKIWITALK
;
A
#
# COMPACT_ATOMS: atom_id res chain seq x y z
N MET A 1 -25.30 -4.27 47.92
CA MET A 1 -24.79 -3.69 46.66
C MET A 1 -25.80 -2.66 46.13
N GLN A 2 -25.73 -1.41 46.59
CA GLN A 2 -26.55 -0.33 46.02
C GLN A 2 -25.83 0.27 44.80
N LYS A 3 -26.49 0.24 43.65
CA LYS A 3 -25.99 0.70 42.34
C LYS A 3 -25.65 2.19 42.40
N LYS A 4 -24.35 2.55 42.44
CA LYS A 4 -23.84 3.93 42.32
C LYS A 4 -23.67 4.41 40.86
N TYR A 5 -23.93 3.53 39.90
CA TYR A 5 -23.90 3.84 38.46
C TYR A 5 -24.92 4.89 37.96
N PRO A 6 -26.13 5.08 38.53
CA PRO A 6 -27.08 6.04 37.96
C PRO A 6 -26.66 7.50 38.23
N TYR A 7 -25.97 7.79 39.34
CA TYR A 7 -25.48 9.14 39.63
C TYR A 7 -24.36 9.58 38.66
N PHE A 8 -23.45 8.65 38.32
CA PHE A 8 -22.40 8.93 37.35
C PHE A 8 -22.98 9.20 35.95
N LEU A 9 -23.99 8.41 35.56
CA LEU A 9 -24.73 8.60 34.31
C LEU A 9 -25.47 9.93 34.28
N ILE A 10 -26.12 10.35 35.37
CA ILE A 10 -26.85 11.64 35.45
C ILE A 10 -25.91 12.84 35.35
N VAL A 11 -24.75 12.80 36.03
CA VAL A 11 -23.75 13.88 35.95
C VAL A 11 -23.14 13.95 34.55
N PHE A 12 -22.87 12.81 33.94
CA PHE A 12 -22.36 12.72 32.57
C PHE A 12 -23.39 13.21 31.53
N LEU A 13 -24.66 12.84 31.69
CA LEU A 13 -25.76 13.31 30.84
C LEU A 13 -25.98 14.82 30.97
N TRP A 14 -25.88 15.37 32.18
CA TRP A 14 -25.98 16.81 32.43
C TRP A 14 -24.84 17.59 31.76
N PHE A 15 -23.62 17.04 31.74
CA PHE A 15 -22.49 17.64 31.04
C PHE A 15 -22.66 17.65 29.52
N ILE A 16 -23.23 16.58 28.96
CA ILE A 16 -23.53 16.46 27.51
C ILE A 16 -24.67 17.40 27.11
N LEU A 17 -25.72 17.50 27.93
CA LEU A 17 -26.91 18.32 27.62
C LEU A 17 -26.67 19.82 27.78
N ASN A 18 -25.65 20.26 28.52
CA ASN A 18 -25.25 21.66 28.67
C ASN A 18 -24.06 22.07 27.79
N ALA A 19 -23.58 21.17 26.92
CA ALA A 19 -22.57 21.48 25.92
C ALA A 19 -23.17 22.28 24.74
N ASN A 20 -23.69 23.47 25.01
CA ASN A 20 -24.04 24.41 23.95
C ASN A 20 -22.76 24.96 23.31
N GLN A 21 -22.71 24.88 21.99
CA GLN A 21 -21.60 25.31 21.16
C GLN A 21 -21.48 26.84 21.21
N CYS A 22 -20.44 27.35 21.86
CA CYS A 22 -19.94 28.70 21.61
C CYS A 22 -18.53 28.56 21.02
N LEU A 23 -18.45 28.59 19.69
CA LEU A 23 -17.21 28.78 18.94
C LEU A 23 -16.91 30.29 18.92
N ALA A 24 -16.24 30.76 19.97
CA ALA A 24 -15.45 31.99 19.95
C ALA A 24 -14.32 31.82 20.98
N LEU A 25 -13.15 31.38 20.50
CA LEU A 25 -11.99 31.10 21.34
C LEU A 25 -11.27 32.42 21.69
N GLU A 26 -11.86 33.24 22.57
CA GLU A 26 -11.18 34.39 23.19
C GLU A 26 -11.11 34.27 24.73
N VAL A 27 -11.04 33.05 25.25
CA VAL A 27 -10.76 32.84 26.68
C VAL A 27 -9.26 33.03 26.93
N SER A 28 -8.91 34.09 27.64
CA SER A 28 -7.55 34.27 28.17
C SER A 28 -7.31 33.24 29.28
N LEU A 29 -6.36 32.33 29.07
CA LEU A 29 -6.00 31.31 30.03
C LEU A 29 -5.01 31.87 31.07
N PRO A 30 -5.26 31.70 32.39
CA PRO A 30 -4.34 32.17 33.40
C PRO A 30 -2.97 31.49 33.27
N GLY A 31 -1.90 32.28 33.22
CA GLY A 31 -0.52 31.80 33.12
C GLY A 31 0.05 31.73 31.70
N LEU A 32 -0.70 32.11 30.66
CA LEU A 32 -0.21 32.18 29.28
C LEU A 32 -0.31 33.63 28.75
N PRO A 33 0.79 34.25 28.30
CA PRO A 33 0.75 35.60 27.71
C PRO A 33 0.24 35.57 26.27
N GLY A 34 -0.79 36.37 25.97
CA GLY A 34 -1.27 36.62 24.59
C GLY A 34 -2.47 35.76 24.17
N LYS A 35 -2.68 35.65 22.85
CA LYS A 35 -3.74 34.81 22.26
C LYS A 35 -3.23 33.36 22.17
N PRO A 36 -3.75 32.41 22.98
CA PRO A 36 -3.22 31.06 23.02
C PRO A 36 -3.46 30.32 21.69
N SER A 37 -2.44 29.61 21.19
CA SER A 37 -2.60 28.73 20.03
C SER A 37 -3.41 27.48 20.41
N LEU A 38 -3.91 26.74 19.41
CA LEU A 38 -4.61 25.46 19.64
C LEU A 38 -3.73 24.46 20.44
N THR A 39 -2.42 24.51 20.22
CA THR A 39 -1.44 23.70 20.96
C THR A 39 -1.35 24.13 22.43
N ASP A 40 -1.35 25.43 22.71
CA ASP A 40 -1.31 25.94 24.08
C ASP A 40 -2.57 25.56 24.85
N TYR A 41 -3.73 25.68 24.20
CA TYR A 41 -5.02 25.26 24.78
C TYR A 41 -5.02 23.77 25.13
N ARG A 42 -4.57 22.91 24.20
CA ARG A 42 -4.45 21.47 24.44
C ARG A 42 -3.53 21.18 25.61
N ASN A 43 -2.31 21.72 25.60
CA ASN A 43 -1.31 21.43 26.62
C ASN A 43 -1.80 21.89 28.00
N TYR A 44 -2.46 23.06 28.06
CA TYR A 44 -3.10 23.55 29.28
C TYR A 44 -4.22 22.64 29.75
N LEU A 45 -5.13 22.23 28.85
CA LEU A 45 -6.26 21.35 29.19
C LEU A 45 -5.79 19.97 29.70
N PHE A 46 -4.85 19.34 28.99
CA PHE A 46 -4.30 18.05 29.43
C PHE A 46 -3.54 18.17 30.75
N GLY A 47 -2.72 19.21 30.92
CA GLY A 47 -2.04 19.49 32.19
C GLY A 47 -3.02 19.73 33.34
N PHE A 48 -4.10 20.48 33.08
CA PHE A 48 -5.16 20.74 34.05
C PHE A 48 -5.90 19.46 34.45
N LEU A 49 -6.28 18.60 33.50
CA LEU A 49 -6.98 17.34 33.76
C LEU A 49 -6.11 16.34 34.53
N ILE A 50 -4.81 16.26 34.20
CA ILE A 50 -3.84 15.43 34.92
C ILE A 50 -3.67 15.95 36.35
N GLY A 51 -3.52 17.26 36.53
CA GLY A 51 -3.42 17.90 37.85
C GLY A 51 -4.68 17.67 38.69
N LEU A 52 -5.86 17.80 38.08
CA LEU A 52 -7.15 17.52 38.73
C LEU A 52 -7.27 16.05 39.13
N GLY A 53 -6.91 15.12 38.25
CA GLY A 53 -6.89 13.69 38.53
C GLY A 53 -5.97 13.33 39.70
N GLY A 54 -4.76 13.91 39.73
CA GLY A 54 -3.83 13.77 40.84
C GLY A 54 -4.37 14.30 42.16
N ALA A 55 -4.96 15.51 42.15
CA ALA A 55 -5.56 16.12 43.34
C ALA A 55 -6.71 15.26 43.91
N LEU A 56 -7.59 14.74 43.05
CA LEU A 56 -8.68 13.86 43.46
C LEU A 56 -8.18 12.53 44.03
N ALA A 57 -7.11 11.96 43.47
CA ALA A 57 -6.48 10.75 44.00
C ALA A 57 -5.94 10.97 45.42
N VAL A 58 -5.24 12.09 45.65
CA VAL A 58 -4.72 12.46 46.99
C VAL A 58 -5.86 12.68 47.98
N LEU A 59 -6.91 13.41 47.60
CA LEU A 59 -8.08 13.62 48.45
C LEU A 59 -8.76 12.30 48.84
N SER A 60 -8.93 11.39 47.88
CA SER A 60 -9.51 10.07 48.15
C SER A 60 -8.64 9.22 49.08
N LEU A 61 -7.31 9.34 48.97
CA LEU A 61 -6.34 8.68 49.84
C LEU A 61 -6.45 9.22 51.27
N ILE A 62 -6.50 10.53 51.46
CA ILE A 62 -6.67 11.18 52.78
C ILE A 62 -7.96 10.70 53.45
N ILE A 63 -9.08 10.71 52.72
CA ILE A 63 -10.37 10.25 53.26
C ILE A 63 -10.32 8.76 53.63
N GLY A 64 -9.66 7.94 52.81
CA GLY A 64 -9.44 6.52 53.09
C GLY A 64 -8.59 6.32 54.35
N ALA A 65 -7.51 7.08 54.51
CA ALA A 65 -6.60 7.00 55.64
C ALA A 65 -7.27 7.43 56.95
N ILE A 66 -8.02 8.54 56.94
CA ILE A 66 -8.78 8.98 58.13
C ILE A 66 -9.81 7.91 58.53
N ARG A 67 -10.57 7.39 57.55
CA ARG A 67 -11.57 6.35 57.82
C ARG A 67 -10.94 5.06 58.35
N TYR A 68 -9.73 4.72 57.91
CA TYR A 68 -9.00 3.57 58.42
C TYR A 68 -8.65 3.74 59.91
N LEU A 69 -8.11 4.90 60.28
CA LEU A 69 -7.70 5.20 61.67
C LEU A 69 -8.90 5.28 62.63
N THR A 70 -10.05 5.78 62.16
CA THR A 70 -11.25 5.94 63.00
C THR A 70 -12.13 4.69 63.08
N SER A 71 -11.86 3.64 62.30
CA SER A 71 -12.67 2.41 62.25
C SER A 71 -12.27 1.33 63.26
N ALA A 72 -11.58 1.70 64.34
CA ALA A 72 -11.13 0.74 65.37
C ALA A 72 -12.31 -0.07 65.93
N GLY A 73 -12.22 -1.41 65.84
CA GLY A 73 -13.26 -2.33 66.32
C GLY A 73 -14.36 -2.70 65.31
N ASN A 74 -14.37 -2.13 64.10
CA ASN A 74 -15.28 -2.52 63.01
C ASN A 74 -14.50 -3.06 61.79
N PRO A 75 -14.41 -4.40 61.63
CA PRO A 75 -13.70 -5.03 60.49
C PRO A 75 -14.24 -4.64 59.11
N GLU A 76 -15.55 -4.39 58.97
CA GLU A 76 -16.19 -4.03 57.70
C GLU A 76 -15.77 -2.62 57.26
N ALA A 77 -15.86 -1.65 58.18
CA ALA A 77 -15.45 -0.27 57.91
C ALA A 77 -13.93 -0.15 57.62
N MET A 78 -13.13 -1.01 58.25
CA MET A 78 -11.70 -1.12 58.00
C MET A 78 -11.39 -1.71 56.61
N GLY A 79 -12.18 -2.69 56.16
CA GLY A 79 -12.10 -3.27 54.81
C GLY A 79 -12.43 -2.25 53.71
N ASP A 80 -13.50 -1.48 53.89
CA ASP A 80 -13.91 -0.39 53.01
C ASP A 80 -12.81 0.68 52.85
N ALA A 81 -12.21 1.08 53.96
CA ALA A 81 -11.14 2.08 53.98
C ALA A 81 -9.90 1.60 53.20
N LYS A 82 -9.49 0.35 53.40
CA LYS A 82 -8.40 -0.28 52.64
C LYS A 82 -8.71 -0.32 51.14
N SER A 83 -9.92 -0.73 50.75
CA SER A 83 -10.35 -0.78 49.35
C SER A 83 -10.26 0.60 48.67
N ARG A 84 -10.68 1.66 49.37
CA ARG A 84 -10.57 3.04 48.87
C ARG A 84 -9.12 3.51 48.73
N ILE A 85 -8.24 3.16 49.66
CA ILE A 85 -6.81 3.49 49.58
C ILE A 85 -6.19 2.79 48.38
N PHE A 86 -6.41 1.47 48.23
CA PHE A 86 -5.90 0.71 47.09
C PHE A 86 -6.45 1.24 45.76
N GLY A 87 -7.75 1.52 45.66
CA GLY A 87 -8.34 2.10 44.45
C GLY A 87 -7.74 3.46 44.08
N SER A 88 -7.40 4.30 45.06
CA SER A 88 -6.76 5.60 44.82
C SER A 88 -5.31 5.44 44.34
N ILE A 89 -4.57 4.49 44.93
CA ILE A 89 -3.19 4.17 44.51
C ILE A 89 -3.18 3.59 43.10
N PHE A 90 -4.04 2.62 42.80
CA PHE A 90 -4.15 2.03 41.46
C PHE A 90 -4.58 3.09 40.43
N GLY A 91 -5.50 3.99 40.77
CA GLY A 91 -5.88 5.10 39.90
C GLY A 91 -4.71 6.03 39.57
N LEU A 92 -3.88 6.37 40.57
CA LEU A 92 -2.69 7.20 40.37
C LEU A 92 -1.63 6.47 39.52
N VAL A 93 -1.38 5.20 39.79
CA VAL A 93 -0.46 4.36 39.00
C VAL A 93 -0.95 4.27 37.55
N LEU A 94 -2.25 4.07 37.33
CA LEU A 94 -2.83 4.02 36.00
C LEU A 94 -2.62 5.35 35.26
N LEU A 95 -2.90 6.48 35.92
CA LEU A 95 -2.71 7.82 35.36
C LEU A 95 -1.25 8.07 34.94
N LEU A 96 -0.28 7.71 35.80
CA LEU A 96 1.15 7.85 35.49
C LEU A 96 1.59 6.88 34.39
N SER A 97 1.10 5.63 34.43
CA SER A 97 1.43 4.62 33.42
C SER A 97 0.92 4.98 32.03
N SER A 98 -0.25 5.62 31.93
CA SER A 98 -0.80 6.13 30.67
C SER A 98 0.17 7.07 29.97
N TRP A 99 0.78 8.00 30.71
CA TRP A 99 1.78 8.91 30.16
C TRP A 99 3.03 8.18 29.65
N VAL A 100 3.55 7.23 30.44
CA VAL A 100 4.72 6.41 30.08
C VAL A 100 4.45 5.55 28.83
N ILE A 101 3.27 4.93 28.74
CA ILE A 101 2.89 4.09 27.59
C ILE A 101 2.86 4.91 26.31
N ILE A 102 2.19 6.08 26.33
CA ILE A 102 2.10 6.95 25.16
C ILE A 102 3.50 7.42 24.75
N GLN A 103 4.34 7.81 25.71
CA GLN A 103 5.72 8.23 25.44
C GLN A 103 6.59 7.11 24.86
N THR A 104 6.38 5.86 25.28
CA THR A 104 7.15 4.70 24.81
C THR A 104 6.74 4.27 23.41
N ILE A 105 5.43 4.27 23.10
CA ILE A 105 4.93 3.86 21.78
C ILE A 105 5.25 4.92 20.74
N ASN A 106 4.92 6.18 21.02
CA ASN A 106 5.21 7.27 20.10
C ASN A 106 5.27 8.62 20.83
N PRO A 107 6.47 9.15 21.12
CA PRO A 107 6.62 10.42 21.83
C PRO A 107 6.00 11.60 21.05
N ARG A 108 5.81 11.46 19.73
CA ARG A 108 5.18 12.49 18.88
C ARG A 108 3.68 12.67 19.14
N LEU A 109 3.03 11.74 19.82
CA LEU A 109 1.63 11.90 20.25
C LEU A 109 1.50 12.88 21.42
N ILE A 110 2.60 13.12 22.16
CA ILE A 110 2.67 14.08 23.26
C ILE A 110 3.34 15.38 22.79
N SER A 111 4.34 15.30 21.90
CA SER A 111 4.97 16.45 21.27
C SER A 111 4.45 16.65 19.83
N VAL A 112 3.33 17.36 19.68
CA VAL A 112 2.91 17.83 18.36
C VAL A 112 3.77 19.03 17.99
N THR A 113 4.81 18.79 17.19
CA THR A 113 5.51 19.85 16.47
C THR A 113 4.54 20.38 15.41
N ILE A 114 4.04 21.60 15.58
CA ILE A 114 3.47 22.34 14.46
C ILE A 114 4.68 22.72 13.60
N THR A 115 4.82 22.07 12.45
CA THR A 115 5.79 22.52 11.44
C THR A 115 5.38 23.93 11.05
N ASP A 116 6.21 24.92 11.35
CA ASP A 116 6.07 26.24 10.77
C ASP A 116 5.89 26.10 9.26
N LEU A 117 4.98 26.86 8.65
CA LEU A 117 4.73 26.92 7.20
C LEU A 117 5.97 27.33 6.37
N LYS A 118 7.15 27.43 7.01
CA LYS A 118 8.46 27.59 6.40
C LYS A 118 9.12 26.26 6.00
N GLY A 119 8.58 25.10 6.41
CA GLY A 119 9.13 23.76 6.10
C GLY A 119 8.91 23.28 4.65
N GLN A 120 9.42 22.08 4.35
CA GLN A 120 9.16 21.36 3.09
C GLN A 120 7.69 20.90 3.06
N GLY A 121 7.06 20.89 1.88
CA GLY A 121 5.65 20.53 1.72
C GLY A 121 5.06 21.01 0.40
N VAL A 122 3.77 20.79 0.23
CA VAL A 122 3.00 21.29 -0.92
C VAL A 122 2.14 22.45 -0.44
N PHE A 123 2.27 23.59 -1.10
CA PHE A 123 1.62 24.83 -0.71
C PHE A 123 0.77 25.37 -1.85
N LEU A 124 -0.29 26.11 -1.52
CA LEU A 124 -0.89 27.06 -2.44
C LEU A 124 -0.12 28.37 -2.29
N ALA A 125 0.42 28.86 -3.41
CA ALA A 125 1.13 30.12 -3.50
C ALA A 125 0.23 31.19 -4.11
N GLY A 126 0.40 32.40 -3.57
CA GLY A 126 -0.42 33.55 -3.89
C GLY A 126 0.29 34.85 -3.54
N GLN A 127 -0.37 35.97 -3.85
CA GLN A 127 0.13 37.29 -3.50
C GLN A 127 -0.93 38.10 -2.74
N SER A 128 -0.51 38.71 -1.63
CA SER A 128 -1.34 39.62 -0.84
C SER A 128 -0.50 40.81 -0.42
N GLU A 129 -0.98 42.03 -0.71
CA GLU A 129 -0.26 43.30 -0.47
C GLU A 129 1.19 43.32 -1.01
N GLY A 130 1.44 42.66 -2.15
CA GLY A 130 2.77 42.60 -2.78
C GLY A 130 3.77 41.66 -2.09
N LYS A 131 3.31 40.84 -1.12
CA LYS A 131 4.12 39.78 -0.50
C LYS A 131 3.59 38.42 -0.91
N GLU A 132 4.53 37.49 -1.09
CA GLU A 132 4.19 36.08 -1.28
C GLU A 132 3.55 35.55 0.00
N ILE A 133 2.38 34.94 -0.17
CA ILE A 133 1.69 34.21 0.88
C ILE A 133 1.61 32.74 0.49
N LEU A 134 1.87 31.87 1.46
CA LEU A 134 1.81 30.42 1.30
C LEU A 134 0.82 29.87 2.31
N THR A 135 -0.06 28.99 1.86
CA THR A 135 -0.89 28.16 2.73
C THR A 135 -0.75 26.69 2.36
N SER A 136 -1.07 25.78 3.27
CA SER A 136 -1.00 24.34 2.99
C SER A 136 -1.93 23.97 1.84
N CYS A 137 -1.43 23.21 0.86
CA CYS A 137 -2.25 22.69 -0.22
C CYS A 137 -3.08 21.50 0.27
N PRO A 138 -4.42 21.52 0.15
CA PRO A 138 -5.22 20.32 0.36
C PRO A 138 -4.85 19.24 -0.65
N VAL A 139 -4.82 17.97 -0.20
CA VAL A 139 -4.55 16.81 -1.08
C VAL A 139 -5.55 16.73 -2.23
N GLN A 140 -6.79 17.16 -1.99
CA GLN A 140 -7.84 17.20 -3.00
C GLN A 140 -8.68 18.45 -2.83
N VAL A 141 -9.08 19.05 -3.94
CA VAL A 141 -9.94 20.23 -3.99
C VAL A 141 -11.08 19.93 -4.94
N ASN A 142 -12.29 19.81 -4.40
CA ASN A 142 -13.50 19.43 -5.15
C ASN A 142 -14.01 20.57 -6.04
N ASP A 143 -13.73 21.81 -5.66
CA ASP A 143 -14.09 23.02 -6.39
C ASP A 143 -13.02 24.08 -6.16
N THR A 144 -12.29 24.46 -7.22
CA THR A 144 -11.23 25.48 -7.12
C THR A 144 -11.80 26.86 -6.83
N ALA A 145 -13.10 27.11 -7.05
CA ALA A 145 -13.76 28.36 -6.67
C ALA A 145 -13.82 28.57 -5.14
N ASP A 146 -13.72 27.50 -4.34
CA ASP A 146 -13.68 27.59 -2.88
C ASP A 146 -12.35 28.13 -2.34
N ILE A 147 -11.31 28.20 -3.19
CA ILE A 147 -10.01 28.76 -2.83
C ILE A 147 -10.01 30.27 -3.06
N SER A 148 -9.62 31.04 -2.05
CA SER A 148 -9.46 32.51 -2.14
C SER A 148 -8.65 32.91 -3.38
N GLU A 149 -9.14 33.92 -4.11
CA GLU A 149 -8.56 34.43 -5.36
C GLU A 149 -7.09 34.85 -5.24
N GLU A 150 -6.62 35.15 -4.03
CA GLU A 150 -5.22 35.48 -3.74
C GLU A 150 -4.25 34.34 -4.09
N PHE A 151 -4.72 33.08 -4.11
CA PHE A 151 -3.93 31.89 -4.45
C PHE A 151 -4.23 31.39 -5.87
N ASN A 152 -3.19 31.13 -6.67
CA ASN A 152 -3.32 30.71 -8.06
C ASN A 152 -2.37 29.57 -8.47
N GLU A 153 -1.32 29.31 -7.67
CA GLU A 153 -0.32 28.29 -7.96
C GLU A 153 -0.25 27.21 -6.87
N ILE A 154 0.07 25.98 -7.28
CA ILE A 154 0.58 24.92 -6.42
C ILE A 154 2.11 25.04 -6.43
N PHE A 155 2.72 25.10 -5.26
CA PHE A 155 4.17 25.16 -5.07
C PHE A 155 4.65 23.94 -4.28
N TYR A 156 5.45 23.08 -4.91
CA TYR A 156 6.07 21.97 -4.22
C TYR A 156 7.44 22.37 -3.67
N LYS A 157 7.48 22.78 -2.40
CA LYS A 157 8.72 23.21 -1.74
C LYS A 157 9.42 22.02 -1.09
N CYS A 158 10.64 21.74 -1.49
CA CYS A 158 11.47 20.72 -0.86
C CYS A 158 12.95 21.06 -0.95
N GLU A 159 13.76 20.28 -0.25
CA GLU A 159 15.23 20.38 -0.29
C GLU A 159 15.77 19.25 -1.17
N VAL A 160 16.58 19.63 -2.16
CA VAL A 160 17.26 18.66 -3.02
C VAL A 160 18.55 18.25 -2.34
N ASP A 161 18.71 16.96 -2.09
CA ASP A 161 20.01 16.40 -1.72
C ASP A 161 20.92 16.39 -2.97
N PRO A 162 22.09 17.05 -2.95
CA PRO A 162 23.03 17.07 -4.07
C PRO A 162 23.50 15.67 -4.50
N GLU A 163 23.51 14.69 -3.59
CA GLU A 163 23.95 13.32 -3.89
C GLU A 163 22.84 12.48 -4.54
N THR A 164 21.57 12.85 -4.38
CA THR A 164 20.42 12.17 -5.01
C THR A 164 19.48 13.15 -5.74
N PRO A 165 19.91 13.68 -6.90
CA PRO A 165 19.18 14.70 -7.64
C PRO A 165 17.90 14.19 -8.32
N ILE A 166 17.60 12.88 -8.26
CA ILE A 166 16.35 12.30 -8.75
C ILE A 166 15.79 11.36 -7.67
N GLY A 167 14.99 11.91 -6.76
CA GLY A 167 14.10 11.11 -5.94
C GLY A 167 14.73 10.12 -4.95
N GLY A 168 15.98 10.35 -4.51
CA GLY A 168 16.58 9.60 -3.41
C GLY A 168 16.36 10.32 -2.08
N GLY A 169 15.99 9.56 -1.04
CA GLY A 169 16.02 9.97 0.37
C GLY A 169 15.06 11.08 0.83
N THR A 170 15.05 12.24 0.17
CA THR A 170 14.51 13.49 0.74
C THR A 170 13.31 14.08 -0.02
N TRP A 171 13.16 13.82 -1.33
CA TRP A 171 12.03 14.34 -2.11
C TRP A 171 11.52 13.34 -3.17
N ARG A 172 10.27 13.50 -3.62
CA ARG A 172 9.63 12.68 -4.67
C ARG A 172 8.81 13.57 -5.59
N PRO A 173 8.73 13.30 -6.90
CA PRO A 173 7.89 14.07 -7.82
C PRO A 173 6.46 14.14 -7.30
N LEU A 174 5.89 15.34 -7.37
CA LEU A 174 4.50 15.58 -7.03
C LEU A 174 3.65 15.45 -8.29
N TRP A 175 2.63 14.63 -8.23
CA TRP A 175 1.65 14.46 -9.30
C TRP A 175 0.47 15.38 -9.05
N VAL A 176 0.22 16.27 -10.00
CA VAL A 176 -0.93 17.18 -10.00
C VAL A 176 -1.90 16.69 -11.07
N ARG A 177 -3.08 16.26 -10.63
CA ARG A 177 -4.19 15.83 -11.49
C ARG A 177 -5.24 16.91 -11.52
N LYS A 178 -5.54 17.45 -12.68
CA LYS A 178 -6.52 18.53 -12.88
C LYS A 178 -7.73 18.00 -13.63
N PHE A 179 -8.91 18.48 -13.27
CA PHE A 179 -10.16 18.07 -13.87
C PHE A 179 -10.96 19.30 -14.32
N ASN A 180 -11.63 19.16 -15.45
CA ASN A 180 -12.44 20.23 -16.05
C ASN A 180 -13.80 20.40 -15.35
N GLU A 181 -14.17 19.45 -14.48
CA GLU A 181 -15.43 19.44 -13.73
C GLU A 181 -15.18 19.49 -12.22
N LYS A 182 -16.18 19.95 -11.46
CA LYS A 182 -16.18 19.86 -10.00
C LYS A 182 -16.32 18.41 -9.57
N ASN A 183 -15.83 18.08 -8.37
CA ASN A 183 -15.87 16.71 -7.82
C ASN A 183 -15.23 15.66 -8.76
N PHE A 184 -14.16 16.04 -9.47
CA PHE A 184 -13.29 15.16 -10.26
C PHE A 184 -13.90 14.51 -11.51
N GLY A 185 -15.18 14.77 -11.84
CA GLY A 185 -15.83 14.33 -13.07
C GLY A 185 -15.49 12.89 -13.49
N ASN A 186 -15.21 12.69 -14.77
CA ASN A 186 -14.66 11.45 -15.28
C ASN A 186 -13.12 11.46 -15.22
N TRP A 187 -12.55 10.43 -14.57
CA TRP A 187 -11.12 10.33 -14.28
C TRP A 187 -10.21 10.56 -15.49
N ILE A 188 -10.52 9.91 -16.62
CA ILE A 188 -9.65 9.90 -17.81
C ILE A 188 -9.71 11.20 -18.62
N ASP A 189 -10.67 12.07 -18.35
CA ASP A 189 -10.85 13.35 -19.06
C ASP A 189 -10.00 14.47 -18.43
N GLY A 190 -9.41 14.22 -17.26
CA GLY A 190 -8.47 15.12 -16.60
C GLY A 190 -7.09 15.17 -17.26
N THR A 191 -6.30 16.16 -16.84
CA THR A 191 -4.89 16.32 -17.23
C THR A 191 -3.95 15.96 -16.09
N PHE A 192 -2.76 15.50 -16.46
CA PHE A 192 -1.76 14.99 -15.55
C PHE A 192 -0.45 15.76 -15.73
N GLU A 193 0.07 16.31 -14.64
CA GLU A 193 1.31 17.09 -14.63
C GLU A 193 2.22 16.62 -13.48
N VAL A 194 3.52 16.61 -13.72
CA VAL A 194 4.53 16.21 -12.73
C VAL A 194 5.35 17.42 -12.33
N LEU A 195 5.37 17.75 -11.05
CA LEU A 195 6.18 18.81 -10.45
C LEU A 195 7.40 18.18 -9.78
N GLY A 196 8.57 18.69 -10.15
CA GLY A 196 9.83 18.45 -9.47
C GLY A 196 9.97 19.31 -8.20
N CYS A 197 11.11 19.14 -7.53
CA CYS A 197 11.38 19.89 -6.32
C CYS A 197 11.53 21.38 -6.58
N ASN A 198 10.80 22.20 -5.83
CA ASN A 198 10.70 23.66 -5.98
C ASN A 198 9.99 24.13 -7.26
N ASP A 199 9.31 23.23 -7.98
CA ASP A 199 8.47 23.60 -9.11
C ASP A 199 7.14 24.20 -8.66
N ARG A 200 6.58 25.04 -9.54
CA ARG A 200 5.30 25.72 -9.37
C ARG A 200 4.40 25.44 -10.55
N LYS A 201 3.09 25.43 -10.29
CA LYS A 201 2.11 25.22 -11.35
C LYS A 201 0.78 25.89 -11.05
N GLU A 202 0.28 26.70 -11.98
CA GLU A 202 -1.06 27.27 -11.91
C GLU A 202 -2.12 26.17 -11.85
N PHE A 203 -3.22 26.39 -11.12
CA PHE A 203 -4.33 25.42 -11.02
C PHE A 203 -5.71 26.00 -11.36
N ARG A 204 -5.80 27.32 -11.63
CA ARG A 204 -7.06 28.02 -11.91
C ARG A 204 -7.67 27.68 -13.27
N ASP A 205 -6.90 27.02 -14.13
CA ASP A 205 -7.38 26.40 -15.37
C ASP A 205 -8.23 25.13 -15.13
N ALA A 206 -8.24 24.60 -13.90
CA ALA A 206 -9.00 23.42 -13.50
C ALA A 206 -10.19 23.77 -12.60
N ALA A 207 -11.29 23.02 -12.72
CA ALA A 207 -12.44 23.14 -11.82
C ALA A 207 -12.26 22.35 -10.52
N SER A 208 -11.47 21.27 -10.55
CA SER A 208 -11.05 20.51 -9.36
C SER A 208 -9.66 19.90 -9.59
N PHE A 209 -8.92 19.60 -8.52
CA PHE A 209 -7.62 18.96 -8.64
C PHE A 209 -7.30 18.02 -7.47
N ILE A 210 -6.38 17.09 -7.70
CA ILE A 210 -5.82 16.19 -6.70
C ILE A 210 -4.29 16.25 -6.80
N VAL A 211 -3.62 16.41 -5.66
CA VAL A 211 -2.16 16.33 -5.55
C VAL A 211 -1.75 15.11 -4.74
N ASN A 212 -0.83 14.30 -5.26
CA ASN A 212 -0.27 13.17 -4.54
C ASN A 212 1.19 12.99 -4.93
N PHE A 213 2.01 12.44 -4.03
CA PHE A 213 3.38 12.07 -4.40
C PHE A 213 3.37 10.86 -5.34
N GLU A 214 4.37 10.79 -6.20
CA GLU A 214 4.61 9.63 -7.05
C GLU A 214 4.79 8.37 -6.20
N GLU A 215 3.91 7.39 -6.40
CA GLU A 215 3.95 6.09 -5.74
C GLU A 215 4.59 5.04 -6.64
N SER A 216 5.21 4.03 -6.01
CA SER A 216 5.78 2.90 -6.72
C SER A 216 4.69 1.92 -7.17
N GLY A 217 4.80 1.38 -8.38
CA GLY A 217 3.85 0.41 -8.92
C GLY A 217 3.78 0.43 -10.44
N THR A 218 2.76 -0.24 -10.97
CA THR A 218 2.46 -0.26 -12.41
C THR A 218 1.32 0.70 -12.71
N PHE A 219 1.50 1.59 -13.68
CA PHE A 219 0.50 2.56 -14.11
C PHE A 219 0.04 2.25 -15.53
N LEU A 220 -1.26 2.37 -15.78
CA LEU A 220 -1.86 2.20 -17.11
C LEU A 220 -2.20 3.55 -17.73
N TYR A 221 -2.08 3.62 -19.05
CA TYR A 221 -2.37 4.81 -19.85
C TYR A 221 -3.25 4.45 -21.05
N THR A 222 -4.13 5.38 -21.43
CA THR A 222 -5.04 5.21 -22.57
C THR A 222 -4.44 5.70 -23.89
N ASP A 223 -3.32 6.42 -23.83
CA ASP A 223 -2.48 6.78 -24.96
C ASP A 223 -1.21 5.92 -24.99
N THR A 224 -0.45 6.00 -26.09
CA THR A 224 0.78 5.21 -26.27
C THR A 224 2.04 5.92 -25.79
N GLY A 225 1.94 7.19 -25.39
CA GLY A 225 3.07 8.02 -24.95
C GLY A 225 3.10 8.29 -23.44
N CYS A 226 2.16 7.72 -22.68
CA CYS A 226 2.01 7.93 -21.24
C CYS A 226 1.84 9.41 -20.86
N ASN A 227 1.17 10.18 -21.73
CA ASN A 227 0.92 11.61 -21.54
C ASN A 227 -0.47 11.92 -20.98
N LYS A 228 -1.40 10.95 -21.06
CA LYS A 228 -2.75 11.09 -20.47
C LYS A 228 -2.77 10.71 -19.00
N MET A 229 -3.92 10.92 -18.37
CA MET A 229 -4.17 10.55 -16.98
C MET A 229 -3.79 9.08 -16.71
N PRO A 230 -2.80 8.81 -15.84
CA PRO A 230 -2.47 7.45 -15.43
C PRO A 230 -3.54 6.88 -14.51
N SER A 231 -3.64 5.55 -14.48
CA SER A 231 -4.41 4.85 -13.45
C SER A 231 -3.86 5.14 -12.05
N LEU A 232 -4.56 4.67 -11.02
CA LEU A 232 -3.92 4.48 -9.71
C LEU A 232 -2.82 3.41 -9.81
N PRO A 233 -1.81 3.43 -8.92
CA PRO A 233 -0.73 2.45 -8.94
C PRO A 233 -1.28 1.04 -8.69
N ILE A 234 -0.97 0.14 -9.62
CA ILE A 234 -1.30 -1.28 -9.51
C ILE A 234 -0.07 -2.00 -8.95
N THR A 235 -0.15 -2.39 -7.68
CA THR A 235 0.91 -3.09 -6.95
C THR A 235 0.63 -4.58 -6.76
N LEU A 236 -0.62 -5.01 -6.98
CA LEU A 236 -1.09 -6.38 -6.87
C LEU A 236 -1.87 -6.78 -8.13
N SER A 237 -1.83 -8.07 -8.47
CA SER A 237 -2.61 -8.62 -9.59
C SER A 237 -4.11 -8.37 -9.42
N GLN A 238 -4.77 -7.91 -10.48
CA GLN A 238 -6.20 -7.60 -10.49
C GLN A 238 -6.91 -8.45 -11.54
N LYS A 239 -7.93 -9.21 -11.10
CA LYS A 239 -8.80 -10.00 -11.98
C LYS A 239 -9.63 -9.16 -12.93
N GLN A 240 -9.81 -7.89 -12.60
CA GLN A 240 -10.43 -6.88 -13.43
C GLN A 240 -9.74 -5.56 -13.08
N ILE A 241 -9.18 -4.87 -14.09
CA ILE A 241 -8.61 -3.53 -13.89
C ILE A 241 -9.72 -2.49 -13.73
N ASP A 242 -9.35 -1.27 -13.34
CA ASP A 242 -10.29 -0.16 -13.22
C ASP A 242 -11.11 0.05 -14.51
N GLU A 243 -12.43 0.25 -14.36
CA GLU A 243 -13.38 0.39 -15.47
C GLU A 243 -13.03 1.52 -16.44
N ALA A 244 -12.36 2.57 -15.95
CA ALA A 244 -11.90 3.67 -16.79
C ALA A 244 -10.81 3.23 -17.79
N TYR A 245 -10.12 2.12 -17.53
CA TYR A 245 -9.00 1.60 -18.32
C TYR A 245 -9.30 0.26 -19.01
N ILE A 246 -10.33 -0.48 -18.58
CA ILE A 246 -10.78 -1.72 -19.25
C ILE A 246 -10.96 -1.46 -20.76
N LYS A 247 -10.30 -2.27 -21.58
CA LYS A 247 -10.25 -2.21 -23.04
C LYS A 247 -9.75 -0.89 -23.65
N LYS A 248 -9.30 0.05 -22.81
CA LYS A 248 -8.80 1.37 -23.22
C LYS A 248 -7.32 1.54 -22.96
N ALA A 249 -6.71 0.72 -22.09
CA ALA A 249 -5.29 0.74 -21.82
C ALA A 249 -4.47 0.38 -23.08
N LYS A 250 -3.47 1.21 -23.39
CA LYS A 250 -2.58 1.08 -24.55
C LYS A 250 -1.10 1.12 -24.20
N ALA A 251 -0.75 1.70 -23.05
CA ALA A 251 0.61 1.75 -22.55
C ALA A 251 0.64 1.57 -21.03
N PHE A 252 1.84 1.30 -20.52
CA PHE A 252 2.11 1.19 -19.10
C PHE A 252 3.46 1.80 -18.75
N LYS A 253 3.63 2.16 -17.48
CA LYS A 253 4.90 2.63 -16.91
C LYS A 253 5.10 2.00 -15.54
N PHE A 254 6.32 1.54 -15.26
CA PHE A 254 6.70 1.07 -13.94
C PHE A 254 7.42 2.17 -13.18
N ILE A 255 7.06 2.32 -11.90
CA ILE A 255 7.75 3.21 -10.98
C ILE A 255 8.39 2.36 -9.88
N PRO A 256 9.73 2.35 -9.75
CA PRO A 256 10.42 1.56 -8.74
C PRO A 256 10.09 2.01 -7.32
N VAL A 257 10.35 1.12 -6.36
CA VAL A 257 10.46 1.51 -4.95
C VAL A 257 11.74 2.34 -4.76
N ARG A 258 11.61 3.61 -4.37
CA ARG A 258 12.74 4.52 -4.09
C ARG A 258 13.11 4.50 -2.60
N GLY A 259 14.42 4.50 -2.28
CA GLY A 259 14.92 4.80 -0.93
C GLY A 259 15.43 3.64 -0.08
N LEU A 260 15.83 2.51 -0.67
CA LEU A 260 16.63 1.50 0.05
C LEU A 260 18.11 1.71 -0.29
N VAL A 261 18.88 2.20 0.68
CA VAL A 261 20.34 2.22 0.61
C VAL A 261 20.80 0.75 0.63
N GLY A 262 21.42 0.30 -0.46
CA GLY A 262 21.74 -1.12 -0.68
C GLY A 262 20.96 -1.66 -1.87
N ASP A 263 21.63 -1.58 -3.02
CA ASP A 263 21.33 -2.12 -4.34
C ASP A 263 20.28 -3.26 -4.38
N ASP A 264 19.05 -2.89 -4.70
CA ASP A 264 18.14 -3.64 -5.58
C ASP A 264 16.88 -2.77 -5.76
N LYS A 265 16.81 -2.03 -6.88
CA LYS A 265 15.54 -1.45 -7.32
C LYS A 265 14.53 -2.61 -7.43
N THR A 266 13.55 -2.64 -6.53
CA THR A 266 12.44 -3.58 -6.61
C THR A 266 11.74 -3.36 -7.94
N SER A 267 11.99 -4.25 -8.90
CA SER A 267 11.49 -4.06 -10.26
C SER A 267 10.13 -4.72 -10.42
N TYR A 268 9.08 -3.90 -10.41
CA TYR A 268 7.77 -4.30 -10.88
C TYR A 268 7.83 -4.78 -12.34
N SER A 269 7.04 -5.82 -12.61
CA SER A 269 6.76 -6.37 -13.92
C SER A 269 5.28 -6.75 -13.98
N ALA A 270 4.72 -6.81 -15.18
CA ALA A 270 3.33 -7.13 -15.38
C ALA A 270 3.11 -7.97 -16.65
N ILE A 271 2.06 -8.79 -16.61
CA ILE A 271 1.46 -9.45 -17.78
C ILE A 271 0.04 -8.92 -17.90
N PHE A 272 -0.29 -8.39 -19.07
CA PHE A 272 -1.62 -7.91 -19.40
C PHE A 272 -2.42 -9.03 -20.05
N HIS A 273 -3.71 -9.11 -19.76
CA HIS A 273 -4.63 -10.12 -20.27
C HIS A 273 -5.83 -9.44 -20.93
N SER A 274 -6.27 -9.95 -22.09
CA SER A 274 -7.41 -9.38 -22.83
C SER A 274 -8.74 -9.57 -22.10
N ASP A 275 -8.86 -10.63 -21.30
CA ASP A 275 -10.11 -10.95 -20.63
C ASP A 275 -9.94 -10.80 -19.11
N MET A 276 -11.06 -10.83 -18.39
CA MET A 276 -11.07 -10.85 -16.93
C MET A 276 -10.53 -12.18 -16.39
N ASP A 277 -10.24 -12.24 -15.09
CA ASP A 277 -9.76 -13.44 -14.40
C ASP A 277 -8.45 -14.01 -14.95
N PHE A 278 -7.56 -13.15 -15.49
CA PHE A 278 -6.27 -13.53 -16.07
C PHE A 278 -6.40 -14.49 -17.25
N ARG A 279 -7.37 -14.22 -18.14
CA ARG A 279 -7.69 -15.05 -19.30
C ARG A 279 -7.51 -14.32 -20.62
N GLY A 280 -7.67 -15.08 -21.69
CA GLY A 280 -7.58 -14.62 -23.07
C GLY A 280 -6.13 -14.47 -23.52
N LYS A 281 -5.93 -13.58 -24.50
CA LYS A 281 -4.60 -13.27 -25.02
C LYS A 281 -3.82 -12.48 -24.00
N CYS A 282 -2.53 -12.74 -23.89
CA CYS A 282 -1.71 -12.01 -22.94
C CYS A 282 -0.44 -11.43 -23.55
N SER A 283 0.05 -10.36 -22.95
CA SER A 283 1.27 -9.71 -23.41
C SER A 283 2.47 -10.63 -23.22
N PRO A 284 3.46 -10.60 -24.13
CA PRO A 284 4.77 -11.14 -23.77
C PRO A 284 5.31 -10.36 -22.57
N LEU A 285 6.04 -11.01 -21.68
CA LEU A 285 6.89 -10.25 -20.77
C LEU A 285 7.93 -9.51 -21.64
N SER A 286 7.93 -8.18 -21.62
CA SER A 286 8.92 -7.41 -22.39
C SER A 286 10.30 -7.63 -21.79
N LYS A 287 11.36 -7.80 -22.59
CA LYS A 287 12.74 -7.84 -22.07
C LYS A 287 13.24 -6.46 -21.60
N GLU A 288 12.42 -5.42 -21.80
CA GLU A 288 12.75 -4.00 -21.64
C GLU A 288 12.48 -3.48 -20.22
N ILE A 289 12.11 -4.36 -19.28
CA ILE A 289 11.79 -4.03 -17.87
C ILE A 289 13.01 -3.50 -17.09
N LYS A 290 14.22 -3.64 -17.64
CA LYS A 290 15.42 -2.99 -17.10
C LYS A 290 15.35 -1.46 -17.18
N GLN A 291 14.49 -0.90 -18.02
CA GLN A 291 14.24 0.53 -18.15
C GLN A 291 12.93 0.89 -17.47
N GLN A 292 12.95 0.85 -16.14
CA GLN A 292 11.88 1.40 -15.33
C GLN A 292 11.77 2.92 -15.56
N GLU A 293 10.59 3.48 -15.30
CA GLU A 293 10.28 4.90 -15.52
C GLU A 293 10.16 5.32 -17.01
N ILE A 294 10.28 4.38 -17.95
CA ILE A 294 9.99 4.57 -19.38
C ILE A 294 8.56 4.12 -19.71
N CYS A 295 7.92 4.81 -20.65
CA CYS A 295 6.62 4.43 -21.18
C CYS A 295 6.75 3.26 -22.16
N HIS A 296 5.99 2.18 -21.92
CA HIS A 296 5.99 0.98 -22.73
C HIS A 296 4.61 0.75 -23.34
N ARG A 297 4.57 0.28 -24.59
CA ARG A 297 3.30 -0.07 -25.25
C ARG A 297 2.81 -1.43 -24.78
N ILE A 298 1.50 -1.58 -24.68
CA ILE A 298 0.88 -2.88 -24.44
C ILE A 298 0.66 -3.56 -25.80
N ASP A 299 1.31 -4.70 -26.01
CA ASP A 299 1.29 -5.43 -27.29
C ASP A 299 0.04 -6.34 -27.47
N ILE A 300 -1.02 -6.09 -26.70
CA ILE A 300 -2.32 -6.74 -26.86
C ILE A 300 -3.45 -5.71 -26.85
N LYS A 301 -4.57 -6.07 -27.48
CA LYS A 301 -5.80 -5.26 -27.46
C LYS A 301 -6.69 -5.65 -26.29
N ASP A 302 -7.61 -4.74 -25.98
CA ASP A 302 -8.75 -5.01 -25.10
C ASP A 302 -8.38 -5.47 -23.68
N VAL A 303 -7.27 -4.98 -23.12
CA VAL A 303 -6.79 -5.36 -21.77
C VAL A 303 -7.89 -5.22 -20.73
N SER A 304 -8.16 -6.30 -19.99
CA SER A 304 -9.21 -6.35 -18.97
C SER A 304 -8.70 -6.82 -17.60
N SER A 305 -7.59 -7.56 -17.53
CA SER A 305 -6.96 -7.95 -16.27
C SER A 305 -5.43 -7.89 -16.34
N ILE A 306 -4.77 -7.89 -15.18
CA ILE A 306 -3.32 -7.69 -15.07
C ILE A 306 -2.73 -8.55 -13.97
N THR A 307 -1.68 -9.30 -14.29
CA THR A 307 -0.85 -10.01 -13.32
C THR A 307 0.38 -9.15 -13.01
N VAL A 308 0.51 -8.66 -11.79
CA VAL A 308 1.66 -7.85 -11.34
C VAL A 308 2.52 -8.66 -10.39
N PHE A 309 3.84 -8.56 -10.56
CA PHE A 309 4.82 -9.27 -9.74
C PHE A 309 6.12 -8.49 -9.64
N ILE A 310 6.92 -8.84 -8.64
CA ILE A 310 8.22 -8.24 -8.37
C ILE A 310 9.30 -9.22 -8.78
N LEU A 311 10.18 -8.78 -9.67
CA LEU A 311 11.32 -9.56 -10.12
C LEU A 311 12.37 -9.69 -9.01
N ASN A 312 12.94 -10.87 -8.89
CA ASN A 312 14.14 -11.11 -8.10
C ASN A 312 15.34 -11.24 -9.03
N PHE A 313 16.31 -10.33 -8.90
CA PHE A 313 17.58 -10.40 -9.65
C PHE A 313 18.63 -11.26 -8.94
N VAL A 314 18.43 -11.56 -7.65
CA VAL A 314 19.26 -12.47 -6.84
C VAL A 314 18.56 -13.83 -6.75
N TRP A 315 18.60 -14.57 -7.86
CA TRP A 315 17.86 -15.82 -8.07
C TRP A 315 18.14 -16.90 -7.03
N GLU A 316 19.30 -16.86 -6.36
CA GLU A 316 19.71 -17.80 -5.30
C GLU A 316 18.73 -17.83 -4.13
N THR A 317 17.96 -16.75 -3.93
CA THR A 317 16.99 -16.63 -2.83
C THR A 317 15.57 -17.10 -3.22
N SER A 318 15.34 -17.46 -4.48
CA SER A 318 14.01 -17.85 -4.96
C SER A 318 13.68 -19.34 -4.80
N GLY A 319 14.64 -20.22 -4.49
CA GLY A 319 14.39 -21.64 -4.19
C GLY A 319 15.08 -22.64 -5.13
N ASP A 320 14.47 -23.81 -5.33
CA ASP A 320 15.03 -25.00 -6.01
C ASP A 320 14.57 -25.16 -7.48
N GLY A 321 14.03 -24.09 -8.07
CA GLY A 321 13.61 -24.03 -9.46
C GLY A 321 12.26 -24.71 -9.76
N VAL A 322 12.07 -25.11 -11.02
CA VAL A 322 10.80 -25.62 -11.53
C VAL A 322 11.01 -27.00 -12.16
N THR A 323 10.10 -27.93 -11.88
CA THR A 323 10.13 -29.28 -12.48
C THR A 323 8.85 -29.54 -13.24
N PHE A 324 9.01 -29.97 -14.49
CA PHE A 324 7.91 -30.39 -15.36
C PHE A 324 7.78 -31.91 -15.35
N TYR A 325 6.55 -32.43 -15.42
CA TYR A 325 6.29 -33.87 -15.43
C TYR A 325 5.37 -34.29 -16.57
N SER A 326 5.61 -35.50 -17.05
CA SER A 326 4.89 -36.15 -18.14
C SER A 326 3.57 -36.82 -17.71
N GLN A 327 3.18 -36.69 -16.44
CA GLN A 327 1.94 -37.24 -15.88
C GLN A 327 1.34 -36.29 -14.85
N PRO A 328 0.02 -36.35 -14.57
CA PRO A 328 -0.60 -35.62 -13.47
C PRO A 328 0.02 -36.03 -12.13
N PHE A 329 0.09 -35.09 -11.18
CA PHE A 329 0.66 -35.27 -9.84
C PHE A 329 2.07 -35.88 -9.87
N GLY A 330 2.88 -35.57 -10.87
CA GLY A 330 4.08 -36.35 -11.22
C GLY A 330 5.10 -36.54 -10.09
N TRP A 331 5.11 -35.67 -9.06
CA TRP A 331 5.96 -35.80 -7.88
C TRP A 331 5.41 -36.76 -6.80
N GLN A 332 4.13 -37.14 -6.88
CA GLN A 332 3.45 -38.09 -5.97
C GLN A 332 3.27 -39.47 -6.62
N VAL A 333 3.30 -39.56 -7.95
CA VAL A 333 3.10 -40.84 -8.66
C VAL A 333 4.39 -41.67 -8.66
N GLY A 334 4.60 -42.41 -7.56
CA GLY A 334 5.76 -43.27 -7.26
C GLY A 334 6.56 -43.81 -8.46
N LYS A 335 7.56 -43.02 -8.92
CA LYS A 335 8.46 -43.31 -10.05
C LYS A 335 7.74 -43.76 -11.34
N LYS A 336 6.66 -43.08 -11.75
CA LYS A 336 5.95 -43.33 -13.02
C LYS A 336 5.75 -42.09 -13.90
N ALA A 337 6.47 -41.00 -13.65
CA ALA A 337 6.34 -39.77 -14.44
C ALA A 337 7.71 -39.29 -14.91
N GLY A 338 7.91 -39.19 -16.23
CA GLY A 338 9.09 -38.56 -16.78
C GLY A 338 9.19 -37.12 -16.28
N TYR A 339 10.40 -36.65 -16.02
CA TYR A 339 10.61 -35.35 -15.40
C TYR A 339 11.68 -34.53 -16.10
N LYS A 340 11.51 -33.21 -16.11
CA LYS A 340 12.52 -32.25 -16.56
C LYS A 340 12.66 -31.17 -15.51
N ASN A 341 13.81 -31.15 -14.83
CA ASN A 341 14.14 -30.12 -13.87
C ASN A 341 14.83 -28.93 -14.56
N ILE A 342 14.37 -27.72 -14.27
CA ILE A 342 15.04 -26.47 -14.60
C ILE A 342 15.65 -25.94 -13.30
N LYS A 343 16.98 -25.87 -13.26
CA LYS A 343 17.70 -25.44 -12.06
C LYS A 343 17.57 -23.92 -11.90
N PRO A 344 17.69 -23.40 -10.67
CA PRO A 344 17.71 -21.95 -10.42
C PRO A 344 18.75 -21.21 -11.28
N THR A 345 19.93 -21.81 -11.50
CA THR A 345 21.00 -21.26 -12.36
C THR A 345 20.59 -21.06 -13.81
N ASP A 346 19.62 -21.85 -14.29
CA ASP A 346 19.08 -21.79 -15.65
C ASP A 346 17.87 -20.84 -15.73
N ILE A 347 17.39 -20.35 -14.58
CA ILE A 347 16.30 -19.40 -14.43
C ILE A 347 16.92 -18.06 -14.03
N LEU A 348 17.57 -17.41 -14.99
CA LEU A 348 17.88 -15.98 -14.86
C LEU A 348 16.58 -15.17 -14.89
N THR A 349 16.66 -13.88 -14.58
CA THR A 349 15.50 -13.00 -14.68
C THR A 349 14.91 -13.10 -16.08
N MET A 350 13.74 -13.71 -16.20
CA MET A 350 12.89 -13.75 -17.41
C MET A 350 13.41 -14.61 -18.57
N ASN A 351 13.50 -15.92 -18.35
CA ASN A 351 13.92 -16.87 -19.37
C ASN A 351 12.74 -17.48 -20.14
N GLU A 352 12.89 -17.51 -21.48
CA GLU A 352 12.00 -18.18 -22.41
C GLU A 352 12.50 -19.61 -22.66
N PHE A 353 11.60 -20.59 -22.56
CA PHE A 353 11.86 -21.99 -22.83
C PHE A 353 10.94 -22.50 -23.95
N ASP A 354 11.55 -23.16 -24.93
CA ASP A 354 10.81 -23.89 -25.97
C ASP A 354 10.35 -25.23 -25.39
N PRO A 355 9.03 -25.48 -25.30
CA PRO A 355 8.50 -26.72 -24.71
C PRO A 355 8.97 -27.98 -25.45
N LYS A 356 9.32 -27.89 -26.73
CA LYS A 356 9.86 -29.00 -27.54
C LYS A 356 11.30 -29.35 -27.19
N LYS A 357 12.02 -28.47 -26.49
CA LYS A 357 13.39 -28.71 -26.00
C LYS A 357 13.42 -29.21 -24.56
N LEU A 358 12.28 -29.24 -23.88
CA LEU A 358 12.14 -29.76 -22.52
C LEU A 358 11.95 -31.29 -22.56
N VAL A 359 13.03 -32.00 -22.87
CA VAL A 359 13.05 -33.47 -22.95
C VAL A 359 12.96 -34.07 -21.54
N PHE A 360 12.04 -35.03 -21.34
CA PHE A 360 11.89 -35.73 -20.07
C PHE A 360 12.97 -36.78 -19.85
N SER A 361 13.48 -36.86 -18.63
CA SER A 361 14.25 -38.00 -18.13
C SER A 361 13.29 -39.06 -17.57
N TYR A 362 13.57 -40.31 -17.90
CA TYR A 362 12.89 -41.50 -17.36
C TYR A 362 13.86 -42.43 -16.62
N GLU A 363 14.99 -41.89 -16.16
CA GLU A 363 15.96 -42.62 -15.33
C GLU A 363 15.25 -43.16 -14.08
N ASP A 364 15.40 -44.46 -13.84
CA ASP A 364 14.76 -45.21 -12.73
C ASP A 364 13.22 -45.24 -12.75
N ILE A 365 12.59 -45.00 -13.91
CA ILE A 365 11.13 -45.02 -14.07
C ILE A 365 10.68 -46.28 -14.80
N SER A 366 9.86 -47.07 -14.11
CA SER A 366 9.25 -48.30 -14.65
C SER A 366 7.98 -47.96 -15.44
N LEU A 367 8.17 -47.38 -16.63
CA LEU A 367 7.14 -47.18 -17.64
C LEU A 367 7.47 -47.97 -18.92
N PRO A 368 6.46 -48.47 -19.68
CA PRO A 368 6.66 -49.10 -20.97
C PRO A 368 7.39 -48.19 -21.97
N ALA A 369 8.21 -48.78 -22.86
CA ALA A 369 8.99 -48.03 -23.84
C ALA A 369 8.10 -47.24 -24.82
N GLU A 370 6.92 -47.77 -25.15
CA GLU A 370 5.93 -47.10 -26.02
C GLU A 370 5.38 -45.82 -25.39
N GLU A 371 5.04 -45.84 -24.10
CA GLU A 371 4.58 -44.65 -23.37
C GLU A 371 5.68 -43.59 -23.26
N LYS A 372 6.93 -44.02 -23.03
CA LYS A 372 8.10 -43.14 -23.03
C LYS A 372 8.33 -42.48 -24.40
N ALA A 373 8.02 -43.19 -25.50
CA ALA A 373 8.16 -42.67 -26.86
C ALA A 373 7.08 -41.64 -27.22
N LEU A 374 5.87 -41.79 -26.68
CA LEU A 374 4.77 -40.83 -26.87
C LEU A 374 5.02 -39.52 -26.11
N CYS A 375 5.56 -39.59 -24.89
CA CYS A 375 5.83 -38.44 -24.04
C CYS A 375 7.33 -38.11 -24.00
N LYS A 376 7.91 -37.67 -25.13
CA LYS A 376 9.35 -37.35 -25.19
C LYS A 376 9.66 -36.01 -24.53
N THR A 377 8.81 -35.01 -24.75
CA THR A 377 9.02 -33.63 -24.31
C THR A 377 7.80 -33.09 -23.59
N PHE A 378 7.98 -31.99 -22.87
CA PHE A 378 6.85 -31.31 -22.24
C PHE A 378 5.81 -30.82 -23.25
N PHE A 379 6.21 -30.51 -24.49
CA PHE A 379 5.25 -30.18 -25.56
C PHE A 379 4.30 -31.35 -25.86
N ASP A 380 4.78 -32.59 -25.80
CA ASP A 380 3.98 -33.78 -26.12
C ASP A 380 3.01 -34.11 -24.98
N CYS A 381 3.46 -33.96 -23.72
CA CYS A 381 2.72 -34.36 -22.52
C CYS A 381 2.82 -33.31 -21.39
N PRO A 382 2.18 -32.13 -21.54
CA PRO A 382 2.23 -31.05 -20.55
C PRO A 382 1.24 -31.31 -19.41
N TYR A 383 1.56 -32.21 -18.47
CA TYR A 383 0.58 -32.65 -17.48
C TYR A 383 0.69 -32.02 -16.09
N SER A 384 1.89 -31.83 -15.54
CA SER A 384 2.01 -31.18 -14.23
C SER A 384 3.31 -30.41 -14.07
N ILE A 385 3.27 -29.39 -13.22
CA ILE A 385 4.38 -28.47 -12.93
C ILE A 385 4.54 -28.41 -11.41
N ARG A 386 5.77 -28.57 -10.93
CA ARG A 386 6.12 -28.34 -9.53
C ARG A 386 7.02 -27.11 -9.43
N ILE A 387 6.56 -26.09 -8.71
CA ILE A 387 7.24 -24.83 -8.49
C ILE A 387 7.85 -24.87 -7.09
N LYS A 388 9.16 -25.12 -7.00
CA LYS A 388 9.86 -25.29 -5.72
C LYS A 388 10.48 -23.96 -5.28
N GLY A 389 9.64 -23.04 -4.83
CA GLY A 389 10.07 -21.73 -4.36
C GLY A 389 9.23 -20.60 -4.94
N LYS A 390 9.80 -19.40 -4.98
CA LYS A 390 9.19 -18.17 -5.49
C LYS A 390 9.51 -18.00 -6.98
N TYR A 391 8.77 -18.70 -7.83
CA TYR A 391 8.85 -18.54 -9.29
C TYR A 391 7.48 -18.30 -9.89
N LEU A 392 7.45 -17.55 -10.98
CA LEU A 392 6.30 -17.43 -11.87
C LEU A 392 6.57 -18.29 -13.10
N VAL A 393 5.64 -19.17 -13.43
CA VAL A 393 5.60 -19.91 -14.69
C VAL A 393 4.45 -19.39 -15.54
N VAL A 394 4.70 -19.08 -16.80
CA VAL A 394 3.68 -18.64 -17.76
C VAL A 394 3.68 -19.58 -18.95
N LEU A 395 2.52 -20.14 -19.26
CA LEU A 395 2.33 -21.01 -20.42
C LEU A 395 1.61 -20.22 -21.51
N TYR A 396 2.24 -20.09 -22.67
CA TYR A 396 1.65 -19.44 -23.85
C TYR A 396 1.24 -20.48 -24.88
N THR A 397 0.14 -20.23 -25.57
CA THR A 397 -0.33 -21.04 -26.71
C THR A 397 -0.04 -20.38 -28.04
N ASP A 398 -0.25 -21.13 -29.11
CA ASP A 398 -0.08 -20.71 -30.50
C ASP A 398 -1.04 -19.59 -30.93
N ASP A 399 -2.23 -19.50 -30.31
CA ASP A 399 -3.19 -18.42 -30.55
C ASP A 399 -2.90 -17.11 -29.75
N GLY A 400 -1.84 -17.12 -28.94
CA GLY A 400 -1.43 -16.00 -28.08
C GLY A 400 -2.10 -15.94 -26.71
N SER A 401 -2.93 -16.93 -26.36
CA SER A 401 -3.48 -17.07 -25.01
C SER A 401 -2.40 -17.47 -24.00
N CYS A 402 -2.57 -17.12 -22.72
CA CYS A 402 -1.66 -17.62 -21.69
C CYS A 402 -2.27 -17.77 -20.30
N GLU A 403 -1.61 -18.58 -19.47
CA GLU A 403 -1.96 -18.77 -18.07
C GLU A 403 -0.72 -18.65 -17.18
N THR A 404 -0.91 -18.07 -16.01
CA THR A 404 0.16 -17.76 -15.05
C THR A 404 0.02 -18.64 -13.81
N PHE A 405 1.14 -19.18 -13.32
CA PHE A 405 1.19 -20.09 -12.18
C PHE A 405 2.27 -19.65 -11.19
N PHE A 406 1.86 -19.47 -9.93
CA PHE A 406 2.72 -19.13 -8.80
C PHE A 406 2.92 -20.31 -7.84
N GLN A 407 2.22 -21.42 -8.06
CA GLN A 407 2.19 -22.59 -7.20
C GLN A 407 2.19 -23.87 -8.03
N ASP A 408 2.38 -25.00 -7.36
CA ASP A 408 2.31 -26.33 -7.96
C ASP A 408 1.00 -26.51 -8.76
N VAL A 409 1.14 -27.05 -9.96
CA VAL A 409 0.03 -27.38 -10.86
C VAL A 409 -0.03 -28.89 -10.98
N PRO A 410 -0.86 -29.58 -10.18
CA PRO A 410 -0.92 -31.03 -10.18
C PRO A 410 -1.51 -31.61 -11.46
N ASN A 411 -2.34 -30.85 -12.18
CA ASN A 411 -2.93 -31.31 -13.42
C ASN A 411 -3.21 -30.10 -14.33
N LEU A 412 -2.52 -30.02 -15.46
CA LEU A 412 -2.69 -28.99 -16.46
C LEU A 412 -3.85 -29.27 -17.43
N SER A 413 -4.37 -30.49 -17.49
CA SER A 413 -5.53 -30.79 -18.35
C SER A 413 -6.81 -30.09 -17.89
N ILE A 414 -6.85 -29.61 -16.64
CA ILE A 414 -7.94 -28.76 -16.11
C ILE A 414 -7.65 -27.26 -16.23
N SER A 415 -6.47 -26.87 -16.70
CA SER A 415 -6.15 -25.46 -16.98
C SER A 415 -6.98 -24.99 -18.17
N TRP A 416 -7.39 -23.73 -18.16
CA TRP A 416 -8.26 -23.20 -19.22
C TRP A 416 -7.50 -23.06 -20.56
N VAL A 417 -6.18 -22.85 -20.51
CA VAL A 417 -5.33 -22.72 -21.71
C VAL A 417 -5.07 -24.06 -22.38
N LEU A 418 -4.85 -25.11 -21.61
CA LEU A 418 -4.56 -26.46 -22.11
C LEU A 418 -5.76 -27.42 -22.02
N ASN A 419 -6.96 -26.88 -21.81
CA ASN A 419 -8.19 -27.66 -21.89
C ASN A 419 -8.33 -28.26 -23.31
N PRO A 420 -8.48 -29.59 -23.45
CA PRO A 420 -8.63 -30.26 -24.74
C PRO A 420 -9.75 -29.70 -25.62
N GLU A 421 -10.81 -29.16 -25.03
CA GLU A 421 -11.95 -28.55 -25.76
C GLU A 421 -11.55 -27.29 -26.54
N GLN A 422 -10.47 -26.62 -26.15
CA GLN A 422 -10.02 -25.38 -26.77
C GLN A 422 -9.09 -25.61 -27.97
N ASN A 423 -8.59 -26.85 -28.15
CA ASN A 423 -7.68 -27.25 -29.24
C ASN A 423 -6.44 -26.34 -29.41
N ARG A 424 -5.97 -25.71 -28.33
CA ARG A 424 -4.76 -24.88 -28.32
C ARG A 424 -3.52 -25.74 -28.13
N LYS A 425 -2.40 -25.31 -28.70
CA LYS A 425 -1.10 -25.99 -28.51
C LYS A 425 -0.14 -25.08 -27.78
N LEU A 426 0.60 -25.66 -26.82
CA LEU A 426 1.63 -24.95 -26.08
C LEU A 426 2.73 -24.46 -27.05
N SER A 427 2.94 -23.15 -27.12
CA SER A 427 3.93 -22.54 -28.01
C SER A 427 5.23 -22.22 -27.27
N LYS A 428 5.12 -21.75 -26.03
CA LYS A 428 6.23 -21.16 -25.29
C LYS A 428 5.99 -21.21 -23.78
N ILE A 429 7.06 -21.35 -23.01
CA ILE A 429 7.02 -21.25 -21.55
C ILE A 429 7.94 -20.12 -21.11
N TRP A 430 7.49 -19.33 -20.15
CA TRP A 430 8.32 -18.35 -19.46
C TRP A 430 8.46 -18.72 -17.99
N ILE A 431 9.67 -18.58 -17.46
CA ILE A 431 9.94 -18.79 -16.04
C ILE A 431 10.75 -17.60 -15.53
N THR A 432 10.34 -17.03 -14.40
CA THR A 432 11.11 -15.97 -13.75
C THR A 432 11.11 -16.13 -12.23
N ALA A 433 12.21 -15.71 -11.61
CA ALA A 433 12.38 -15.64 -10.17
C ALA A 433 11.62 -14.43 -9.59
N LEU A 434 10.98 -14.63 -8.43
CA LEU A 434 10.20 -13.63 -7.72
C LEU A 434 10.79 -13.35 -6.33
N LYS A 435 10.59 -12.12 -5.84
CA LYS A 435 11.10 -11.63 -4.55
C LYS A 435 10.22 -12.07 -3.37
#